data_AF-I6AYB9-F1
#
_entry.id   AF-I6AYB9-F1
#
_cell.length_a   1.000
_cell.length_b   1.000
_cell.length_c   1.000
_cell.angle_alpha   90.00
_cell.angle_beta   90.00
_cell.angle_gamma   90.00
#
_symmetry.space_group_name_H-M   'P 1'
#
loop_
_entity.id
_entity.type
_entity.pdbx_description
1 polymer ?
#
loop_
_entity_poly.entity_id
_entity_poly.type
_entity_poly.pdbx_seq_one_letter_code
_entity_poly.pdbx_strand_id
1 'polypeptide(L)'
;MSDLPFHFVELVQDTLLKSIWRKNTLLTFLRRHKIQESLLSSWQETETKRVFLSRILPQVEASDGGAQLIKQMAVTLADQIKFPDLEGWEDAAVKIKNASESVASLRHYLDLHQRKAEEIKGHDAVVAEARKQQQVAISKRQTLETLSVRLAELSQRMGTQAAGYEFQDWFYDLVGLFEIEHRRPYVSTGRQIDGSITVEGTTYLTELKFTKEQAGATDVDTFLAKVNDKADNTMGIMVSMSGYSSTAIQQASGRKTPLILMDYSHIYQVLGGTWTLTEIIGRLRRHASQTGVSFLPATDF
;
A
#
# COMPACT_ATOMS: atom_id res chain seq x y z
N MET A 1 11.24 -30.87 -4.22
CA MET A 1 11.65 -30.58 -2.83
C MET A 1 13.01 -29.90 -2.93
N SER A 2 13.22 -28.77 -2.25
CA SER A 2 14.56 -28.16 -2.23
C SER A 2 15.42 -28.96 -1.27
N ASP A 3 16.39 -29.69 -1.79
CA ASP A 3 17.37 -30.42 -0.97
C ASP A 3 18.11 -29.42 -0.06
N LEU A 4 18.36 -29.84 1.17
CA LEU A 4 19.13 -29.08 2.13
C LEU A 4 20.59 -29.00 1.64
N PRO A 5 21.29 -27.89 1.92
CA PRO A 5 22.72 -27.83 1.64
C PRO A 5 23.45 -28.94 2.37
N PHE A 6 24.31 -29.68 1.67
CA PHE A 6 25.06 -30.81 2.23
C PHE A 6 25.76 -30.45 3.55
N HIS A 7 26.46 -29.31 3.58
CA HIS A 7 27.15 -28.82 4.78
C HIS A 7 26.21 -28.57 5.98
N PHE A 8 24.95 -28.18 5.74
CA PHE A 8 23.97 -28.00 6.81
C PHE A 8 23.61 -29.33 7.47
N VAL A 9 23.38 -30.37 6.66
CA VAL A 9 23.07 -31.71 7.17
C VAL A 9 24.25 -32.29 7.95
N GLU A 10 25.48 -32.05 7.49
CA GLU A 10 26.70 -32.41 8.23
C GLU A 10 26.79 -31.71 9.58
N LEU A 11 26.53 -30.41 9.65
CA LEU A 11 26.54 -29.65 10.91
C LEU A 11 25.49 -30.19 11.89
N VAL A 12 24.28 -30.51 11.41
CA VAL A 12 23.23 -31.12 12.24
C VAL A 12 23.67 -32.49 12.75
N GLN A 13 24.21 -33.35 11.88
CA GLN A 13 24.69 -34.67 12.26
C GLN A 13 25.83 -34.60 13.29
N ASP A 14 26.83 -33.74 13.08
CA ASP A 14 27.94 -33.54 13.98
C ASP A 14 27.46 -33.04 15.36
N THR A 15 26.52 -32.09 15.37
CA THR A 15 25.95 -31.54 16.59
C THR A 15 25.17 -32.60 17.37
N LEU A 16 24.39 -33.46 16.70
CA LEU A 16 23.71 -34.60 17.33
C LEU A 16 24.71 -35.57 17.99
N LEU A 17 25.79 -35.91 17.27
CA LEU A 17 26.79 -36.86 17.76
C LEU A 17 27.57 -36.36 18.97
N LYS A 18 27.87 -35.06 19.00
CA LYS A 18 28.65 -34.44 20.08
C LYS A 18 27.79 -34.04 21.28
N SER A 19 26.54 -33.61 21.05
CA SER A 19 25.65 -33.13 22.12
C SER A 19 24.90 -34.26 22.84
N ILE A 20 24.77 -35.43 22.21
CA ILE A 20 24.02 -36.57 22.75
C ILE A 20 24.90 -37.83 22.73
N TRP A 21 25.30 -38.29 23.91
CA TRP A 21 26.19 -39.44 24.07
C TRP A 21 25.44 -40.77 24.12
N ARG A 22 24.35 -40.88 24.88
CA ARG A 22 23.62 -42.13 25.07
C ARG A 22 22.68 -42.42 23.89
N LYS A 23 22.65 -43.67 23.42
CA LYS A 23 21.76 -44.11 22.31
C LYS A 23 20.28 -43.83 22.61
N ASN A 24 19.83 -44.12 23.83
CA ASN A 24 18.43 -43.90 24.25
C ASN A 24 18.05 -42.42 24.29
N THR A 25 18.98 -41.54 24.69
CA THR A 25 18.78 -40.09 24.65
C THR A 25 18.64 -39.62 23.20
N LEU A 26 19.45 -40.14 22.27
CA LEU A 26 19.36 -39.79 20.85
C LEU A 26 18.04 -40.27 20.23
N LEU A 27 17.61 -41.51 20.52
CA LEU A 27 16.31 -42.02 20.09
C LEU A 27 15.16 -41.15 20.61
N THR A 28 15.23 -40.72 21.87
CA THR A 28 14.22 -39.84 22.47
C THR A 28 14.17 -38.49 21.78
N PHE A 29 15.34 -37.90 21.47
CA PHE A 29 15.44 -36.66 20.71
C PHE A 29 14.80 -36.81 19.32
N LEU A 30 15.20 -37.82 18.55
CA LEU A 30 14.67 -38.05 17.20
C LEU A 30 13.15 -38.29 17.21
N ARG A 31 12.63 -39.05 18.19
CA ARG A 31 11.20 -39.27 18.35
C ARG A 31 10.43 -37.99 18.68
N ARG A 32 11.00 -37.11 19.51
CA ARG A 32 10.40 -35.78 19.80
C ARG A 32 10.30 -34.92 18.54
N HIS A 33 11.29 -35.01 17.66
CA HIS A 33 11.29 -34.38 16.33
C HIS A 33 10.49 -35.13 15.27
N LYS A 34 9.61 -36.06 15.69
CA LYS A 34 8.65 -36.75 14.82
C LYS A 34 9.29 -37.58 13.71
N ILE A 35 10.53 -38.03 13.89
CA ILE A 35 11.14 -39.02 13.00
C ILE A 35 10.34 -40.32 13.09
N GLN A 36 10.01 -40.90 11.94
CA GLN A 36 9.15 -42.08 11.83
C GLN A 36 9.72 -43.27 12.61
N GLU A 37 8.86 -43.96 13.37
CA GLU A 37 9.29 -45.09 14.21
C GLU A 37 9.85 -46.27 13.38
N SER A 38 9.43 -46.41 12.12
CA SER A 38 10.01 -47.38 11.16
C SER A 38 11.49 -47.15 10.89
N LEU A 39 11.93 -45.89 10.83
CA LEU A 39 13.34 -45.54 10.69
C LEU A 39 14.09 -45.75 12.00
N LEU A 40 13.48 -45.40 13.13
CA LEU A 40 14.09 -45.53 14.45
C LEU A 40 14.29 -47.00 14.85
N SER A 41 13.32 -47.86 14.55
CA SER A 41 13.38 -49.30 14.84
C SER A 41 14.42 -50.05 13.98
N SER A 42 14.92 -49.42 12.92
CA SER A 42 15.99 -49.96 12.09
C SER A 42 17.39 -49.88 12.72
N TRP A 43 17.53 -49.27 13.92
CA TRP A 43 18.82 -49.15 14.60
C TRP A 43 19.27 -50.50 15.18
N GLN A 44 20.34 -51.07 14.62
CA GLN A 44 20.90 -52.33 15.09
C GLN A 44 21.71 -52.15 16.38
N GLU A 45 21.74 -53.16 17.25
CA GLU A 45 22.45 -53.11 18.54
C GLU A 45 23.96 -52.82 18.37
N THR A 46 24.57 -53.43 17.36
CA THR A 46 25.99 -53.27 16.99
C THR A 46 26.29 -51.97 16.22
N GLU A 47 25.27 -51.29 15.71
CA GLU A 47 25.43 -50.07 14.89
C GLU A 47 25.76 -48.85 15.77
N THR A 48 26.78 -48.09 15.36
CA THR A 48 27.18 -46.85 16.06
C THR A 48 26.23 -45.70 15.74
N LYS A 49 26.14 -44.69 16.61
CA LYS A 49 25.31 -43.49 16.37
C LYS A 49 25.62 -42.81 15.04
N ARG A 50 26.91 -42.79 14.64
CA ARG A 50 27.37 -42.15 13.41
C ARG A 50 26.84 -42.86 12.18
N VAL A 51 27.02 -44.19 12.14
CA VAL A 51 26.54 -45.02 11.03
C VAL A 51 25.01 -44.94 10.92
N PHE A 52 24.32 -45.03 12.06
CA PHE A 52 22.87 -44.87 12.12
C PHE A 52 22.41 -43.51 11.54
N LEU A 53 22.94 -42.39 12.05
CA LEU A 53 22.56 -41.05 11.59
C LEU A 53 22.89 -40.82 10.10
N SER A 54 24.06 -41.26 9.62
CA SER A 54 24.43 -41.15 8.21
C SER A 54 23.48 -41.90 7.29
N ARG A 55 22.88 -43.01 7.77
CA ARG A 55 21.91 -43.80 7.04
C ARG A 55 20.51 -43.19 7.09
N ILE A 56 20.08 -42.68 8.25
CA ILE A 56 18.70 -42.21 8.42
C ILE A 56 18.47 -40.77 7.97
N LEU A 57 19.43 -39.85 8.13
CA LEU A 57 19.22 -38.44 7.79
C LEU A 57 18.86 -38.22 6.31
N PRO A 58 19.49 -38.89 5.32
CA PRO A 58 19.06 -38.80 3.92
C PRO A 58 17.64 -39.34 3.69
N GLN A 59 17.25 -40.40 4.40
CA GLN A 59 15.89 -40.96 4.30
C GLN A 59 14.85 -40.03 4.93
N VAL A 60 15.21 -39.36 6.02
CA VAL A 60 14.39 -38.31 6.63
C VAL A 60 14.23 -37.17 5.65
N GLU A 61 15.32 -36.65 5.07
CA GLU A 61 15.28 -35.53 4.13
C GLU A 61 14.39 -35.79 2.91
N ALA A 62 14.46 -37.00 2.35
CA ALA A 62 13.67 -37.44 1.20
C ALA A 62 12.18 -37.65 1.53
N SER A 63 11.79 -37.71 2.81
CA SER A 63 10.39 -37.87 3.21
C SER A 63 9.61 -36.56 3.12
N ASP A 64 8.28 -36.65 3.03
CA ASP A 64 7.42 -35.47 2.99
C ASP A 64 7.56 -34.64 4.28
N GLY A 65 7.84 -33.35 4.14
CA GLY A 65 8.19 -32.45 5.25
C GLY A 65 9.54 -32.75 5.93
N GLY A 66 10.30 -33.73 5.47
CA GLY A 66 11.55 -34.21 6.06
C GLY A 66 12.63 -33.14 6.23
N ALA A 67 12.85 -32.35 5.19
CA ALA A 67 13.76 -31.21 5.23
C ALA A 67 13.40 -30.20 6.33
N GLN A 68 12.10 -30.01 6.61
CA GLN A 68 11.63 -29.13 7.68
C GLN A 68 11.90 -29.74 9.06
N LEU A 69 11.77 -31.05 9.23
CA LEU A 69 12.12 -31.74 10.47
C LEU A 69 13.60 -31.58 10.79
N ILE A 70 14.49 -31.72 9.80
CA ILE A 70 15.93 -31.50 9.97
C ILE A 70 16.24 -30.05 10.37
N LYS A 71 15.56 -29.07 9.75
CA LYS A 71 15.67 -27.66 10.16
C LYS A 71 15.21 -27.43 11.60
N GLN A 72 14.12 -28.06 12.04
CA GLN A 72 13.64 -27.96 13.43
C GLN A 72 14.60 -28.61 14.42
N MET A 73 15.21 -29.75 14.06
CA MET A 73 16.28 -30.36 14.84
C MET A 73 17.46 -29.39 14.97
N ALA A 74 17.87 -28.76 13.88
CA ALA A 74 18.96 -27.81 13.87
C ALA A 74 18.73 -26.63 14.83
N VAL A 75 17.54 -26.03 14.79
CA VAL A 75 17.16 -24.92 15.70
C VAL A 75 17.18 -25.39 17.16
N THR A 76 16.61 -26.56 17.45
CA THR A 76 16.55 -27.10 18.82
C THR A 76 17.95 -27.40 19.36
N LEU A 77 18.85 -27.93 18.52
CA LEU A 77 20.25 -28.15 18.88
C LEU A 77 21.00 -26.82 19.07
N ALA A 78 20.75 -25.84 18.20
CA ALA A 78 21.36 -24.52 18.28
C ALA A 78 20.95 -23.77 19.56
N ASP A 79 19.78 -24.05 20.14
CA ASP A 79 19.31 -23.45 21.40
C ASP A 79 19.89 -24.15 22.66
N GLN A 80 20.61 -25.26 22.50
CA GLN A 80 21.15 -26.02 23.63
C GLN A 80 22.30 -25.28 24.33
N ILE A 81 22.12 -24.94 25.61
CA ILE A 81 23.13 -24.25 26.44
C ILE A 81 23.91 -25.23 27.34
N LYS A 82 23.27 -26.32 27.77
CA LYS A 82 23.86 -27.32 28.69
C LYS A 82 23.76 -28.73 28.11
N PHE A 83 24.65 -29.61 28.57
CA PHE A 83 24.75 -30.98 28.07
C PHE A 83 24.70 -32.02 29.21
N PRO A 84 23.54 -32.20 29.90
CA PRO A 84 23.43 -33.13 31.02
C PRO A 84 23.80 -34.59 30.68
N ASP A 85 23.63 -34.99 29.41
CA ASP A 85 23.98 -36.34 28.95
C ASP A 85 25.50 -36.61 28.91
N LEU A 86 26.31 -35.54 28.93
CA LEU A 86 27.77 -35.55 28.88
C LEU A 86 28.42 -35.40 30.27
N GLU A 87 27.62 -35.15 31.31
CA GLU A 87 28.10 -35.03 32.68
C GLU A 87 28.37 -36.43 33.30
N GLY A 88 29.35 -36.49 34.20
CA GLY A 88 29.69 -37.72 34.94
C GLY A 88 30.60 -38.73 34.22
N TRP A 89 31.07 -38.41 33.01
CA TRP A 89 32.11 -39.18 32.30
C TRP A 89 33.51 -38.69 32.68
N GLU A 90 34.51 -39.57 32.63
CA GLU A 90 35.92 -39.23 32.93
C GLU A 90 36.44 -38.08 32.05
N ASP A 91 35.98 -38.01 30.79
CA ASP A 91 36.34 -36.99 29.81
C ASP A 91 35.23 -35.93 29.60
N ALA A 92 34.33 -35.75 30.57
CA ALA A 92 33.17 -34.84 30.47
C ALA A 92 33.54 -33.42 30.01
N ALA A 93 34.63 -32.86 30.53
CA ALA A 93 35.10 -31.51 30.15
C ALA A 93 35.40 -31.40 28.64
N VAL A 94 36.03 -32.42 28.05
CA VAL A 94 36.35 -32.48 26.62
C VAL A 94 35.07 -32.68 25.80
N LYS A 95 34.17 -33.56 26.24
CA LYS A 95 32.88 -33.78 25.56
C LYS A 95 32.03 -32.53 25.52
N ILE A 96 31.88 -31.83 26.65
CA ILE A 96 31.11 -30.59 26.78
C ILE A 96 31.71 -29.49 25.89
N LYS A 97 33.04 -29.36 25.87
CA LYS A 97 33.73 -28.41 24.98
C LYS A 97 33.40 -28.69 23.51
N ASN A 98 33.58 -29.92 23.06
CA ASN A 98 33.33 -30.31 21.67
C ASN A 98 31.85 -30.11 21.26
N ALA A 99 30.92 -30.41 22.17
CA ALA A 99 29.49 -30.18 21.94
C ALA A 99 29.17 -28.69 21.82
N SER A 100 29.72 -27.87 22.71
CA SER A 100 29.55 -26.41 22.71
C SER A 100 30.07 -25.79 21.40
N GLU A 101 31.24 -26.22 20.92
CA GLU A 101 31.83 -25.75 19.65
C GLU A 101 30.98 -26.14 18.43
N SER A 102 30.41 -27.35 18.44
CA SER A 102 29.53 -27.83 17.36
C SER A 102 28.20 -27.06 17.34
N VAL A 103 27.55 -26.87 18.50
CA VAL A 103 26.36 -26.03 18.66
C VAL A 103 26.61 -24.59 18.20
N ALA A 104 27.75 -24.00 18.56
CA ALA A 104 28.11 -22.65 18.16
C ALA A 104 28.28 -22.52 16.63
N SER A 105 28.88 -23.53 16.00
CA SER A 105 29.04 -23.58 14.53
C SER A 105 27.68 -23.68 13.82
N LEU A 106 26.78 -24.53 14.33
CA LEU A 106 25.43 -24.67 13.79
C LEU A 106 24.61 -23.38 13.96
N ARG A 107 24.68 -22.74 15.13
CA ARG A 107 24.01 -21.46 15.40
C ARG A 107 24.50 -20.37 14.45
N HIS A 108 25.81 -20.26 14.25
CA HIS A 108 26.39 -19.29 13.32
C HIS A 108 25.89 -19.50 11.88
N TYR A 109 25.78 -20.75 11.42
CA TYR A 109 25.23 -21.06 10.11
C TYR A 109 23.77 -20.60 9.97
N LEU A 110 22.93 -20.89 10.97
CA LEU A 110 21.52 -20.49 10.97
C LEU A 110 21.36 -18.96 10.94
N ASP A 111 22.12 -18.24 11.76
CA ASP A 111 22.07 -16.77 11.84
C ASP A 111 22.45 -16.12 10.49
N LEU A 112 23.52 -16.61 9.86
CA LEU A 112 24.00 -16.08 8.58
C LEU A 112 22.97 -16.30 7.46
N HIS A 113 22.33 -17.47 7.43
CA HIS A 113 21.29 -17.77 6.44
C HIS A 113 19.99 -16.99 6.70
N GLN A 114 19.62 -16.77 7.97
CA GLN A 114 18.47 -15.95 8.32
C GLN A 114 18.67 -14.50 7.88
N ARG A 115 19.84 -13.89 8.18
CA ARG A 115 20.16 -12.52 7.76
C ARG A 115 20.10 -12.34 6.25
N LYS A 116 20.69 -13.26 5.48
CA LYS A 116 20.61 -13.23 4.01
C LYS A 116 19.16 -13.31 3.50
N ALA A 117 18.34 -14.16 4.12
CA ALA A 117 16.93 -14.28 3.74
C ALA A 117 16.13 -13.01 4.07
N GLU A 118 16.42 -12.36 5.18
CA GLU A 118 15.83 -11.07 5.56
C GLU A 118 16.25 -9.94 4.62
N GLU A 119 17.53 -9.88 4.22
CA GLU A 119 18.05 -8.91 3.25
C GLU A 119 17.36 -9.04 1.88
N ILE A 120 17.23 -10.26 1.36
CA ILE A 120 16.55 -10.53 0.08
C ILE A 120 15.08 -10.11 0.16
N LYS A 121 14.37 -10.51 1.23
CA LYS A 121 12.97 -10.12 1.43
C LYS A 121 12.80 -8.60 1.54
N GLY A 122 13.71 -7.92 2.23
CA GLY A 122 13.72 -6.47 2.36
C GLY A 122 13.89 -5.78 1.00
N HIS A 123 14.83 -6.25 0.19
CA HIS A 123 15.05 -5.74 -1.16
C HIS A 123 13.81 -5.95 -2.05
N ASP A 124 13.24 -7.16 -2.07
CA ASP A 124 12.07 -7.49 -2.88
C ASP A 124 10.84 -6.65 -2.48
N ALA A 125 10.65 -6.39 -1.19
CA ALA A 125 9.57 -5.54 -0.70
C ALA A 125 9.72 -4.08 -1.18
N VAL A 126 10.93 -3.53 -1.15
CA VAL A 126 11.21 -2.17 -1.65
C VAL A 126 10.95 -2.08 -3.16
N VAL A 127 11.41 -3.06 -3.94
CA VAL A 127 11.16 -3.10 -5.39
C VAL A 127 9.67 -3.24 -5.69
N ALA A 128 8.95 -4.09 -4.95
CA ALA A 128 7.51 -4.30 -5.14
C ALA A 128 6.71 -3.02 -4.85
N GLU A 129 7.02 -2.32 -3.76
CA GLU A 129 6.35 -1.07 -3.41
C GLU A 129 6.65 0.04 -4.44
N ALA A 130 7.90 0.17 -4.88
CA ALA A 130 8.26 1.13 -5.93
C ALA A 130 7.51 0.86 -7.25
N ARG A 131 7.38 -0.41 -7.65
CA ARG A 131 6.59 -0.80 -8.84
C ARG A 131 5.12 -0.47 -8.68
N LYS A 132 4.53 -0.72 -7.52
CA LYS A 132 3.12 -0.40 -7.23
C LYS A 132 2.87 1.10 -7.33
N GLN A 133 3.73 1.92 -6.70
CA GLN A 133 3.62 3.38 -6.76
C GLN A 133 3.77 3.90 -8.20
N GLN A 134 4.73 3.36 -8.96
CA GLN A 134 4.91 3.72 -10.36
C GLN A 134 3.68 3.36 -11.20
N GLN A 135 3.08 2.18 -10.98
CA GLN A 135 1.90 1.74 -11.72
C GLN A 135 0.67 2.62 -11.43
N VAL A 136 0.46 3.02 -10.17
CA VAL A 136 -0.59 3.98 -9.79
C VAL A 136 -0.37 5.33 -10.46
N ALA A 137 0.86 5.85 -10.46
CA ALA A 137 1.19 7.12 -11.09
C ALA A 137 0.96 7.09 -12.62
N ILE A 138 1.35 6.00 -13.29
CA ILE A 138 1.11 5.80 -14.73
C ILE A 138 -0.38 5.74 -15.02
N SER A 139 -1.14 4.94 -14.26
CA SER A 139 -2.59 4.81 -14.44
C SER A 139 -3.30 6.14 -14.28
N LYS A 140 -2.98 6.91 -13.23
CA LYS A 140 -3.56 8.25 -13.01
C LYS A 140 -3.27 9.19 -14.18
N ARG A 141 -2.03 9.19 -14.70
CA ARG A 141 -1.65 10.01 -15.86
C ARG A 141 -2.46 9.65 -17.11
N GLN A 142 -2.61 8.36 -17.39
CA GLN A 142 -3.41 7.87 -18.52
C GLN A 142 -4.89 8.27 -18.39
N THR A 143 -5.45 8.24 -17.18
CA THR A 143 -6.81 8.71 -16.94
C THR A 143 -6.95 10.22 -17.17
N LEU A 144 -6.00 11.03 -16.72
CA LEU A 144 -5.98 12.48 -16.99
C LEU A 144 -5.87 12.79 -18.48
N GLU A 145 -5.01 12.07 -19.22
CA GLU A 145 -4.90 12.20 -20.68
C GLU A 145 -6.22 11.86 -21.37
N THR A 146 -6.89 10.78 -20.95
CA THR A 146 -8.20 10.39 -21.47
C THR A 146 -9.26 11.46 -21.20
N LEU A 147 -9.29 12.02 -19.99
CA LEU A 147 -10.19 13.12 -19.64
C LEU A 147 -9.89 14.39 -20.45
N SER A 148 -8.61 14.67 -20.71
CA SER A 148 -8.20 15.81 -21.53
C SER A 148 -8.68 15.68 -22.97
N VAL A 149 -8.57 14.50 -23.58
CA VAL A 149 -9.07 14.23 -24.93
C VAL A 149 -10.59 14.40 -24.99
N ARG A 150 -11.33 13.80 -24.04
CA ARG A 150 -12.79 13.94 -23.94
C ARG A 150 -13.23 15.41 -23.80
N LEU A 151 -12.52 16.21 -22.99
CA LEU A 151 -12.84 17.63 -22.84
C LEU A 151 -12.61 18.42 -24.14
N ALA A 152 -11.54 18.12 -24.88
CA ALA A 152 -11.25 18.76 -26.15
C ALA A 152 -12.35 18.49 -27.20
N GLU A 153 -12.86 17.26 -27.24
CA GLU A 153 -13.99 16.87 -28.10
C GLU A 153 -15.29 17.57 -27.69
N LEU A 154 -15.59 17.62 -26.38
CA LEU A 154 -16.76 18.34 -25.85
C LEU A 154 -16.73 19.83 -26.17
N SER A 155 -15.54 20.44 -26.12
CA SER A 155 -15.36 21.87 -26.38
C SER A 155 -15.79 22.29 -27.79
N GLN A 156 -15.78 21.38 -28.77
CA GLN A 156 -16.27 21.65 -30.13
C GLN A 156 -17.79 21.89 -30.17
N ARG A 157 -18.54 21.38 -29.19
CA ARG A 157 -20.01 21.47 -29.09
C ARG A 157 -20.47 22.39 -27.95
N MET A 158 -19.55 23.20 -27.41
CA MET A 158 -19.81 24.10 -26.31
C MET A 158 -20.99 25.05 -26.60
N GLY A 159 -21.84 25.26 -25.59
CA GLY A 159 -23.07 26.04 -25.69
C GLY A 159 -24.31 25.25 -26.11
N THR A 160 -24.19 23.98 -26.47
CA THR A 160 -25.36 23.10 -26.65
C THR A 160 -25.78 22.48 -25.32
N GLN A 161 -27.08 22.27 -25.13
CA GLN A 161 -27.61 21.65 -23.89
C GLN A 161 -27.04 20.24 -23.69
N ALA A 162 -26.92 19.44 -24.76
CA ALA A 162 -26.33 18.11 -24.71
C ALA A 162 -24.87 18.14 -24.20
N ALA A 163 -24.05 19.06 -24.72
CA ALA A 163 -22.67 19.20 -24.26
C ALA A 163 -22.58 19.65 -22.79
N GLY A 164 -23.56 20.41 -22.30
CA GLY A 164 -23.65 20.76 -20.88
C GLY A 164 -23.83 19.54 -19.97
N TYR A 165 -24.75 18.64 -20.31
CA TYR A 165 -24.93 17.38 -19.55
C TYR A 165 -23.69 16.48 -19.63
N GLU A 166 -23.07 16.36 -20.81
CA GLU A 166 -21.87 15.55 -20.98
C GLU A 166 -20.66 16.16 -20.23
N PHE A 167 -20.53 17.49 -20.19
CA PHE A 167 -19.50 18.16 -19.39
C PHE A 167 -19.70 17.92 -17.89
N GLN A 168 -20.94 17.89 -17.43
CA GLN A 168 -21.24 17.59 -16.04
C GLN A 168 -20.86 16.15 -15.68
N ASP A 169 -21.14 15.17 -16.54
CA ASP A 169 -20.65 13.80 -16.34
C ASP A 169 -19.13 13.73 -16.35
N TRP A 170 -18.49 14.41 -17.30
CA TRP A 170 -17.03 14.52 -17.39
C TRP A 170 -16.42 15.15 -16.11
N PHE A 171 -17.04 16.19 -15.56
CA PHE A 171 -16.57 16.84 -14.34
C PHE A 171 -16.62 15.89 -13.15
N TYR A 172 -17.69 15.11 -13.01
CA TYR A 172 -17.77 14.11 -11.93
C TYR A 172 -16.85 12.90 -12.13
N ASP A 173 -16.50 12.55 -13.36
CA ASP A 173 -15.45 11.57 -13.63
C ASP A 173 -14.08 12.11 -13.16
N LEU A 174 -13.80 13.40 -13.38
CA LEU A 174 -12.60 14.07 -12.85
C LEU A 174 -12.61 14.10 -11.32
N VAL A 175 -13.73 14.48 -10.68
CA VAL A 175 -13.89 14.47 -9.22
C VAL A 175 -13.65 13.05 -8.66
N GLY A 176 -14.20 12.03 -9.32
CA GLY A 176 -14.03 10.63 -8.95
C GLY A 176 -12.57 10.14 -9.03
N LEU A 177 -11.78 10.63 -9.99
CA LEU A 177 -10.35 10.32 -10.09
C LEU A 177 -9.54 10.79 -8.86
N PHE A 178 -9.98 11.86 -8.22
CA PHE A 178 -9.36 12.37 -6.99
C PHE A 178 -10.03 11.85 -5.72
N GLU A 179 -10.94 10.86 -5.85
CA GLU A 179 -11.65 10.22 -4.73
C GLU A 179 -12.37 11.23 -3.81
N ILE A 180 -12.79 12.36 -4.38
CA ILE A 180 -13.51 13.40 -3.65
C ILE A 180 -14.93 12.90 -3.41
N GLU A 181 -15.40 12.95 -2.16
CA GLU A 181 -16.79 12.64 -1.81
C GLU A 181 -17.72 13.58 -2.57
N HIS A 182 -18.66 13.04 -3.33
CA HIS A 182 -19.50 13.83 -4.20
C HIS A 182 -20.90 13.24 -4.40
N ARG A 183 -21.81 14.10 -4.87
CA ARG A 183 -23.14 13.74 -5.32
C ARG A 183 -23.37 14.33 -6.70
N ARG A 184 -23.70 13.46 -7.66
CA ARG A 184 -24.17 13.82 -9.02
C ARG A 184 -25.49 14.61 -8.96
N PRO A 185 -25.97 15.23 -10.05
CA PRO A 185 -27.09 16.17 -10.00
C PRO A 185 -28.32 15.63 -9.30
N TYR A 186 -29.02 16.54 -8.62
CA TYR A 186 -30.22 16.21 -7.89
C TYR A 186 -31.17 17.40 -7.82
N VAL A 187 -32.44 17.09 -7.54
CA VAL A 187 -33.45 18.11 -7.25
C VAL A 187 -33.59 18.23 -5.74
N SER A 188 -33.50 19.45 -5.24
CA SER A 188 -33.77 19.79 -3.83
C SER A 188 -34.79 20.90 -3.80
N THR A 189 -35.89 20.70 -3.07
CA THR A 189 -36.93 21.73 -2.86
C THR A 189 -37.38 22.39 -4.17
N GLY A 190 -37.55 21.61 -5.24
CA GLY A 190 -37.95 22.08 -6.56
C GLY A 190 -36.86 22.76 -7.40
N ARG A 191 -35.64 22.93 -6.89
CA ARG A 191 -34.49 23.48 -7.65
C ARG A 191 -33.53 22.39 -8.08
N GLN A 192 -33.05 22.50 -9.31
CA GLN A 192 -31.97 21.67 -9.84
C GLN A 192 -30.61 22.17 -9.33
N ILE A 193 -29.81 21.21 -8.86
CA ILE A 193 -28.43 21.39 -8.41
C ILE A 193 -27.57 20.47 -9.27
N ASP A 194 -26.54 21.01 -9.92
CA ASP A 194 -25.65 20.20 -10.78
C ASP A 194 -24.83 19.20 -9.95
N GLY A 195 -24.69 19.47 -8.66
CA GLY A 195 -24.42 18.49 -7.62
C GLY A 195 -23.63 19.09 -6.46
N SER A 196 -22.81 18.29 -5.81
CA SER A 196 -22.01 18.75 -4.68
C SER A 196 -20.75 17.91 -4.49
N ILE A 197 -19.71 18.53 -3.93
CA ILE A 197 -18.46 17.86 -3.54
C ILE A 197 -18.08 18.24 -2.11
N THR A 198 -17.40 17.36 -1.38
CA THR A 198 -16.89 17.64 -0.03
C THR A 198 -15.37 17.57 -0.05
N VAL A 199 -14.73 18.70 0.29
CA VAL A 199 -13.27 18.82 0.38
C VAL A 199 -12.91 19.37 1.75
N GLU A 200 -12.01 18.69 2.45
CA GLU A 200 -11.53 19.08 3.80
C GLU A 200 -12.69 19.37 4.78
N GLY A 201 -13.71 18.48 4.78
CA GLY A 201 -14.87 18.58 5.65
C GLY A 201 -15.85 19.72 5.31
N THR A 202 -15.64 20.45 4.21
CA THR A 202 -16.54 21.50 3.73
C THR A 202 -17.27 21.02 2.49
N THR A 203 -18.61 21.09 2.52
CA THR A 203 -19.46 20.75 1.37
C THR A 203 -19.65 21.98 0.48
N TYR A 204 -19.38 21.78 -0.80
CA TYR A 204 -19.59 22.76 -1.86
C TYR A 204 -20.72 22.27 -2.75
N LEU A 205 -21.74 23.09 -2.94
CA LEU A 205 -22.61 22.93 -4.11
C LEU A 205 -21.79 23.24 -5.35
N THR A 206 -22.07 22.57 -6.46
CA THR A 206 -21.41 22.85 -7.74
C THR A 206 -22.42 23.40 -8.73
N GLU A 207 -22.02 24.42 -9.49
CA GLU A 207 -22.71 24.90 -10.69
C GLU A 207 -21.73 24.84 -11.87
N LEU A 208 -22.14 24.22 -12.98
CA LEU A 208 -21.28 23.98 -14.13
C LEU A 208 -21.78 24.77 -15.35
N LYS A 209 -20.96 25.69 -15.83
CA LYS A 209 -21.22 26.52 -17.00
C LYS A 209 -20.35 26.08 -18.17
N PHE A 210 -20.98 25.41 -19.13
CA PHE A 210 -20.37 24.95 -20.39
C PHE A 210 -20.94 25.70 -21.61
N THR A 211 -20.87 27.03 -21.56
CA THR A 211 -21.41 27.96 -22.55
C THR A 211 -20.30 28.67 -23.30
N LYS A 212 -20.57 29.19 -24.51
CA LYS A 212 -19.58 29.99 -25.26
C LYS A 212 -19.33 31.35 -24.62
N GLU A 213 -20.37 31.95 -24.06
CA GLU A 213 -20.29 33.25 -23.39
C GLU A 213 -19.78 33.10 -21.95
N GLN A 214 -19.12 34.16 -21.46
CA GLN A 214 -18.68 34.24 -20.08
C GLN A 214 -19.87 34.23 -19.13
N ALA A 215 -19.70 33.60 -17.96
CA ALA A 215 -20.72 33.67 -16.91
C ALA A 215 -20.84 35.11 -16.38
N GLY A 216 -22.09 35.58 -16.28
CA GLY A 216 -22.43 36.94 -15.88
C GLY A 216 -22.88 37.06 -14.43
N ALA A 217 -23.19 38.29 -14.01
CA ALA A 217 -23.68 38.57 -12.66
C ALA A 217 -24.97 37.78 -12.31
N THR A 218 -25.90 37.66 -13.26
CA THR A 218 -27.16 36.92 -13.06
C THR A 218 -26.93 35.44 -12.75
N ASP A 219 -25.90 34.83 -13.35
CA ASP A 219 -25.54 33.44 -13.09
C ASP A 219 -25.04 33.27 -11.65
N VAL A 220 -24.19 34.21 -11.21
CA VAL A 220 -23.67 34.26 -9.84
C VAL A 220 -24.81 34.45 -8.84
N ASP A 221 -25.71 35.41 -9.07
CA ASP A 221 -26.85 35.68 -8.17
C ASP A 221 -27.76 34.46 -8.03
N THR A 222 -28.05 33.81 -9.17
CA THR A 222 -28.87 32.60 -9.19
C THR A 222 -28.24 31.50 -8.36
N PHE A 223 -26.92 31.29 -8.49
CA PHE A 223 -26.23 30.25 -7.74
C PHE A 223 -26.05 30.61 -6.26
N LEU A 224 -25.76 31.87 -5.95
CA LEU A 224 -25.64 32.38 -4.59
C LEU A 224 -26.94 32.17 -3.80
N ALA A 225 -28.10 32.39 -4.43
CA ALA A 225 -29.39 32.08 -3.83
C ALA A 225 -29.57 30.58 -3.52
N LYS A 226 -29.02 29.68 -4.34
CA LYS A 226 -29.04 28.23 -4.06
C LYS A 226 -28.17 27.86 -2.85
N VAL A 227 -27.01 28.50 -2.71
CA VAL A 227 -26.05 28.26 -1.62
C VAL A 227 -26.57 28.80 -0.29
N ASN A 228 -27.11 30.02 -0.27
CA ASN A 228 -27.63 30.66 0.95
C ASN A 228 -28.85 29.95 1.55
N ASP A 229 -29.57 29.14 0.77
CA ASP A 229 -30.70 28.33 1.24
C ASP A 229 -30.27 26.97 1.85
N LYS A 230 -28.96 26.73 1.99
CA LYS A 230 -28.40 25.53 2.64
C LYS A 230 -27.89 25.84 4.04
N ALA A 231 -27.38 24.82 4.73
CA ALA A 231 -26.84 24.95 6.08
C ALA A 231 -25.70 25.99 6.11
N ASP A 232 -25.52 26.66 7.26
CA ASP A 232 -24.62 27.81 7.47
C ASP A 232 -23.14 27.59 7.06
N ASN A 233 -22.70 26.35 6.82
CA ASN A 233 -21.34 25.99 6.41
C ASN A 233 -21.24 25.44 4.97
N THR A 234 -22.30 25.52 4.18
CA THR A 234 -22.26 25.12 2.76
C THR A 234 -21.72 26.26 1.90
N MET A 235 -20.71 25.96 1.10
CA MET A 235 -20.14 26.89 0.11
C MET A 235 -20.61 26.52 -1.31
N GLY A 236 -20.25 27.32 -2.29
CA GLY A 236 -20.48 27.03 -3.71
C GLY A 236 -19.19 27.07 -4.52
N ILE A 237 -19.08 26.16 -5.49
CA ILE A 237 -18.09 26.19 -6.56
C ILE A 237 -18.84 26.41 -7.86
N MET A 238 -18.55 27.51 -8.55
CA MET A 238 -18.97 27.67 -9.94
C MET A 238 -17.78 27.38 -10.85
N VAL A 239 -17.99 26.54 -11.86
CA VAL A 239 -16.99 26.20 -12.87
C VAL A 239 -17.46 26.71 -14.22
N SER A 240 -16.72 27.62 -14.85
CA SER A 240 -17.06 28.19 -16.16
C SER A 240 -15.95 27.98 -17.19
N MET A 241 -16.22 27.22 -18.24
CA MET A 241 -15.23 26.97 -19.29
C MET A 241 -14.95 28.17 -20.21
N SER A 242 -15.77 29.21 -20.14
CA SER A 242 -15.54 30.51 -20.80
C SER A 242 -15.11 31.62 -19.84
N GLY A 243 -14.88 31.29 -18.57
CA GLY A 243 -14.54 32.28 -17.54
C GLY A 243 -15.73 33.17 -17.14
N TYR A 244 -15.41 34.35 -16.60
CA TYR A 244 -16.36 35.24 -15.93
C TYR A 244 -16.20 36.69 -16.40
N SER A 245 -17.30 37.44 -16.42
CA SER A 245 -17.20 38.89 -16.55
C SER A 245 -16.62 39.51 -15.27
N SER A 246 -16.01 40.70 -15.39
CA SER A 246 -15.53 41.46 -14.22
C SER A 246 -16.66 41.75 -13.21
N THR A 247 -17.87 42.00 -13.72
CA THR A 247 -19.08 42.19 -12.89
C THR A 247 -19.47 40.92 -12.14
N ALA A 248 -19.36 39.74 -12.76
CA ALA A 248 -19.65 38.47 -12.10
C ALA A 248 -18.66 38.18 -10.96
N ILE A 249 -17.35 38.40 -11.20
CA ILE A 249 -16.32 38.23 -10.17
C ILE A 249 -16.57 39.19 -8.99
N GLN A 250 -16.90 40.45 -9.29
CA GLN A 250 -17.19 41.44 -8.26
C GLN A 250 -18.43 41.05 -7.42
N GLN A 251 -19.49 40.54 -8.04
CA GLN A 251 -20.70 40.10 -7.35
C GLN A 251 -20.49 38.83 -6.52
N ALA A 252 -19.65 37.91 -7.01
CA ALA A 252 -19.30 36.71 -6.26
C ALA A 252 -18.38 37.01 -5.07
N SER A 253 -17.73 38.17 -5.06
CA SER A 253 -16.78 38.62 -4.03
C SER A 253 -17.45 39.55 -3.01
N GLY A 254 -16.85 39.69 -1.83
CA GLY A 254 -17.29 40.66 -0.82
C GLY A 254 -17.60 40.04 0.54
N ARG A 255 -18.75 40.37 1.13
CA ARG A 255 -19.05 39.98 2.52
C ARG A 255 -19.45 38.50 2.57
N LYS A 256 -18.71 37.72 3.39
CA LYS A 256 -18.83 36.25 3.58
C LYS A 256 -18.33 35.35 2.43
N THR A 257 -18.20 35.85 1.20
CA THR A 257 -17.71 35.15 -0.01
C THR A 257 -17.94 33.63 0.01
N PRO A 258 -19.21 33.18 -0.01
CA PRO A 258 -19.53 31.76 0.09
C PRO A 258 -19.24 31.00 -1.22
N LEU A 259 -18.86 31.71 -2.28
CA LEU A 259 -18.55 31.15 -3.59
C LEU A 259 -17.04 31.20 -3.85
N ILE A 260 -16.54 30.13 -4.46
CA ILE A 260 -15.27 30.15 -5.18
C ILE A 260 -15.52 29.89 -6.66
N LEU A 261 -14.79 30.62 -7.49
CA LEU A 261 -14.93 30.57 -8.94
C LEU A 261 -13.75 29.83 -9.54
N MET A 262 -14.04 28.87 -10.40
CA MET A 262 -13.08 28.13 -11.21
C MET A 262 -13.40 28.35 -12.68
N ASP A 263 -12.36 28.38 -13.50
CA ASP A 263 -12.50 28.49 -14.95
C ASP A 263 -11.65 27.43 -15.66
N TYR A 264 -11.61 27.50 -17.00
CA TYR A 264 -10.83 26.60 -17.83
C TYR A 264 -9.36 26.50 -17.39
N SER A 265 -8.74 27.60 -16.95
CA SER A 265 -7.32 27.62 -16.59
C SER A 265 -7.03 26.70 -15.40
N HIS A 266 -7.91 26.70 -14.40
CA HIS A 266 -7.86 25.80 -13.27
C HIS A 266 -8.01 24.33 -13.69
N ILE A 267 -8.98 24.06 -14.56
CA ILE A 267 -9.22 22.71 -15.09
C ILE A 267 -7.99 22.18 -15.84
N TYR A 268 -7.36 23.01 -16.68
CA TYR A 268 -6.16 22.59 -17.41
C TYR A 268 -4.94 22.40 -16.51
N GLN A 269 -4.82 23.11 -15.38
CA GLN A 269 -3.79 22.80 -14.38
C GLN A 269 -3.98 21.40 -13.77
N VAL A 270 -5.23 20.99 -13.54
CA VAL A 270 -5.55 19.64 -13.06
C VAL A 270 -5.23 18.58 -14.12
N LEU A 271 -5.66 18.81 -15.35
CA LEU A 271 -5.41 17.89 -16.47
C LEU A 271 -3.92 17.76 -16.81
N GLY A 272 -3.18 18.85 -16.69
CA GLY A 272 -1.71 18.85 -16.84
C GLY A 272 -0.97 18.15 -15.70
N GLY A 273 -1.66 17.82 -14.61
CA GLY A 273 -1.07 17.18 -13.43
C GLY A 273 -0.19 18.10 -12.60
N THR A 274 -0.22 19.42 -12.83
CA THR A 274 0.51 20.42 -12.03
C THR A 274 -0.07 20.51 -10.63
N TRP A 275 -1.40 20.51 -10.53
CA TRP A 275 -2.14 20.59 -9.28
C TRP A 275 -3.24 19.53 -9.25
N THR A 276 -3.54 18.98 -8.09
CA THR A 276 -4.74 18.16 -7.89
C THR A 276 -5.98 19.04 -7.75
N LEU A 277 -7.17 18.51 -8.07
CA LEU A 277 -8.42 19.26 -7.93
C LEU A 277 -8.64 19.73 -6.47
N THR A 278 -8.28 18.89 -5.50
CA THR A 278 -8.33 19.20 -4.06
C THR A 278 -7.42 20.38 -3.68
N GLU A 279 -6.19 20.41 -4.20
CA GLU A 279 -5.26 21.52 -3.94
C GLU A 279 -5.76 22.85 -4.53
N ILE A 280 -6.33 22.81 -5.74
CA ILE A 280 -6.92 24.00 -6.36
C ILE A 280 -8.08 24.53 -5.49
N ILE A 281 -9.02 23.66 -5.10
CA ILE A 281 -10.17 24.04 -4.28
C ILE A 281 -9.71 24.61 -2.93
N GLY A 282 -8.74 23.96 -2.27
CA GLY A 282 -8.18 24.43 -0.99
C GLY A 282 -7.51 25.80 -1.12
N ARG A 283 -6.76 26.04 -2.19
CA ARG A 283 -6.13 27.35 -2.49
C ARG A 283 -7.16 28.44 -2.73
N LEU A 284 -8.18 28.17 -3.54
CA LEU A 284 -9.26 29.10 -3.83
C LEU A 284 -10.06 29.44 -2.57
N ARG A 285 -10.41 28.44 -1.75
CA ARG A 285 -11.06 28.66 -0.46
C ARG A 285 -10.21 29.52 0.46
N ARG A 286 -8.91 29.22 0.57
CA ARG A 286 -7.99 29.98 1.42
C ARG A 286 -7.91 31.43 0.96
N HIS A 287 -7.79 31.66 -0.35
CA HIS A 287 -7.77 32.99 -0.93
C HIS A 287 -9.07 33.74 -0.60
N ALA A 288 -10.24 33.17 -0.92
CA ALA A 288 -11.53 33.77 -0.62
C ALA A 288 -11.72 34.08 0.87
N SER A 289 -11.25 33.21 1.76
CA SER A 289 -11.31 33.41 3.21
C SER A 289 -10.41 34.55 3.69
N GLN A 290 -9.28 34.79 3.03
CA GLN A 290 -8.28 35.79 3.43
C GLN A 290 -8.54 37.17 2.81
N THR A 291 -9.04 37.21 1.57
CA THR A 291 -9.15 38.45 0.78
C THR A 291 -10.60 38.88 0.54
N GLY A 292 -11.56 37.97 0.73
CA GLY A 292 -12.95 38.17 0.33
C GLY A 292 -13.17 38.09 -1.19
N VAL A 293 -12.16 37.73 -1.98
CA VAL A 293 -12.25 37.60 -3.45
C VAL A 293 -12.51 36.15 -3.84
N SER A 294 -13.55 35.90 -4.62
CA SER A 294 -14.00 34.54 -4.98
C SER A 294 -13.18 33.88 -6.09
N PHE A 295 -12.39 34.65 -6.83
CA PHE A 295 -11.59 34.18 -7.96
C PHE A 295 -10.11 34.53 -7.76
N LEU A 296 -9.25 33.52 -7.85
CA LEU A 296 -7.80 33.68 -7.94
C LEU A 296 -7.37 33.10 -9.29
N PRO A 297 -6.74 33.87 -10.19
CA PRO A 297 -6.23 33.32 -11.45
C PRO A 297 -5.25 32.17 -11.24
N ALA A 298 -5.30 31.14 -12.09
CA ALA A 298 -4.39 30.00 -12.00
C ALA A 298 -2.91 30.36 -12.23
N THR A 299 -2.62 31.55 -12.78
CA THR A 299 -1.26 32.11 -12.91
C THR A 299 -0.68 32.60 -11.59
N ASP A 300 -1.53 32.83 -10.60
CA ASP A 300 -1.17 33.44 -9.31
C ASP A 300 -1.11 32.39 -8.19
N PHE A 301 -1.00 31.11 -8.57
CA PHE A 301 -0.91 29.95 -7.67
C PHE A 301 0.52 29.73 -7.15
#